data_AF-A0A9Q7EBZ9-F1
#
_entry.id   AF-A0A9Q7EBZ9-F1
#
_cell.length_a   1.000
_cell.length_b   1.000
_cell.length_c   1.000
_cell.angle_alpha   90.00
_cell.angle_beta   90.00
_cell.angle_gamma   90.00
#
_symmetry.space_group_name_H-M   'P 1'
#
loop_
_entity.id
_entity.type
_entity.pdbx_description
1 polymer ?
#
loop_
_entity_poly.entity_id
_entity_poly.type
_entity_poly.pdbx_seq_one_letter_code
_entity_poly.pdbx_strand_id
1 'polypeptide(L)'
;MSFQFNCKQNHFKYYSKINGRADDQIFSNSHFEIDLPKNLNNWMLINNRYYFEYDYNQIILVYIPFKEEDKNEGVWQVVDLEEEKIFSYMYDYWSEMKYNDNRLNTLNLKRVNKIYTNGKYEIVLFNVKEKNFHRYLDIVKTIRVN
;
A
#
# COMPACT_ATOMS: atom_id res chain seq x y z
N MET A 1 -9.88 -5.10 -12.59
CA MET A 1 -8.58 -5.42 -11.94
C MET A 1 -7.94 -6.60 -12.64
N SER A 2 -6.62 -6.64 -12.78
CA SER A 2 -5.88 -7.81 -13.27
C SER A 2 -4.60 -8.01 -12.46
N PHE A 3 -4.33 -9.26 -12.08
CA PHE A 3 -3.11 -9.68 -11.39
C PHE A 3 -2.34 -10.63 -12.31
N GLN A 4 -1.11 -10.27 -12.68
CA GLN A 4 -0.26 -11.07 -13.56
C GLN A 4 0.95 -11.61 -12.78
N PHE A 5 1.13 -12.93 -12.80
CA PHE A 5 2.24 -13.59 -12.14
C PHE A 5 3.39 -13.81 -13.14
N ASN A 6 4.48 -13.05 -13.03
CA ASN A 6 5.67 -13.25 -13.90
C ASN A 6 6.75 -14.14 -13.23
N CYS A 7 7.91 -14.36 -13.82
CA CYS A 7 8.95 -15.16 -13.15
C CYS A 7 9.70 -14.38 -12.05
N LYS A 8 9.85 -13.05 -12.19
CA LYS A 8 10.65 -12.21 -11.27
C LYS A 8 9.81 -11.38 -10.28
N GLN A 9 8.63 -10.94 -10.69
CA GLN A 9 7.73 -10.09 -9.91
C GLN A 9 6.26 -10.39 -10.24
N ASN A 10 5.36 -9.90 -9.42
CA ASN A 10 3.94 -9.82 -9.73
C ASN A 10 3.65 -8.45 -10.34
N HIS A 11 2.69 -8.36 -11.25
CA HIS A 11 2.26 -7.09 -11.82
C HIS A 11 0.78 -6.90 -11.52
N PHE A 12 0.46 -5.84 -10.78
CA PHE A 12 -0.90 -5.52 -10.37
C PHE A 12 -1.39 -4.31 -11.13
N LYS A 13 -2.55 -4.45 -11.77
CA LYS A 13 -3.24 -3.36 -12.47
C LYS A 13 -4.64 -3.22 -11.95
N TYR A 14 -4.94 -2.05 -11.41
CA TYR A 14 -6.28 -1.67 -11.03
C TYR A 14 -6.84 -0.64 -11.99
N TYR A 15 -8.11 -0.84 -12.32
CA TYR A 15 -8.86 0.09 -13.14
C TYR A 15 -10.30 0.07 -12.69
N SER A 16 -10.74 1.17 -12.08
CA SER A 16 -12.16 1.42 -11.82
C SER A 16 -12.71 2.36 -12.89
N LYS A 17 -13.78 1.93 -13.55
CA LYS A 17 -14.57 2.70 -14.53
C LYS A 17 -15.88 3.23 -13.94
N ILE A 18 -16.19 2.86 -12.70
CA ILE A 18 -17.49 3.06 -12.10
C ILE A 18 -17.38 4.20 -11.10
N ASN A 19 -18.00 5.34 -11.43
CA ASN A 19 -18.50 6.25 -10.42
C ASN A 19 -19.78 5.62 -9.88
N GLY A 20 -19.68 4.94 -8.74
CA GLY A 20 -20.82 4.22 -8.17
C GLY A 20 -20.73 4.18 -6.67
N ARG A 21 -21.90 4.14 -6.04
CA ARG A 21 -22.06 3.85 -4.63
C ARG A 21 -22.70 2.47 -4.54
N ALA A 22 -22.00 1.50 -3.96
CA ALA A 22 -22.61 0.23 -3.55
C ALA A 22 -22.62 0.23 -2.01
N ASP A 23 -23.82 0.23 -1.44
CA ASP A 23 -24.09 0.44 -0.01
C ASP A 23 -23.45 1.74 0.51
N ASP A 24 -22.22 1.67 1.04
CA ASP A 24 -21.46 2.80 1.61
C ASP A 24 -20.04 2.98 1.01
N GLN A 25 -19.68 2.21 -0.02
CA GLN A 25 -18.37 2.36 -0.68
C GLN A 25 -18.49 3.27 -1.90
N ILE A 26 -17.77 4.40 -1.86
CA ILE A 26 -17.57 5.28 -3.01
C ILE A 26 -16.47 4.66 -3.88
N PHE A 27 -16.72 4.49 -5.17
CA PHE A 27 -15.68 4.10 -6.14
C PHE A 27 -15.34 5.33 -6.99
N SER A 28 -14.11 5.83 -6.88
CA SER A 28 -13.58 6.84 -7.80
C SER A 28 -12.98 6.17 -9.03
N ASN A 29 -13.03 6.85 -10.18
CA ASN A 29 -12.21 6.47 -11.33
C ASN A 29 -10.73 6.56 -10.96
N SER A 30 -10.16 5.42 -10.60
CA SER A 30 -8.76 5.27 -10.20
C SER A 30 -8.09 4.25 -11.10
N HIS A 31 -6.96 4.62 -11.69
CA HIS A 31 -6.13 3.74 -12.47
C HIS A 31 -4.71 3.74 -11.92
N PHE A 32 -4.24 2.56 -11.51
CA PHE A 32 -2.83 2.40 -11.20
C PHE A 32 -2.30 1.04 -11.62
N GLU A 33 -1.00 1.03 -11.85
CA GLU A 33 -0.21 -0.17 -12.09
C GLU A 33 0.99 -0.15 -11.14
N ILE A 34 1.34 -1.31 -10.61
CA ILE A 34 2.51 -1.45 -9.74
C ILE A 34 3.09 -2.86 -9.89
N ASP A 35 4.41 -2.96 -9.90
CA ASP A 35 5.08 -4.23 -9.69
C ASP A 35 5.08 -4.58 -8.19
N LEU A 36 5.02 -5.86 -7.87
CA LEU A 36 4.93 -6.37 -6.51
C LEU A 36 5.95 -7.50 -6.31
N PRO A 37 6.54 -7.65 -5.11
CA PRO A 37 7.36 -8.80 -4.79
C PRO A 37 6.65 -10.13 -5.07
N LYS A 38 7.45 -11.19 -5.22
CA LYS A 38 6.96 -12.57 -5.20
C LYS A 38 6.54 -13.00 -3.80
N ASN A 39 5.82 -14.12 -3.76
CA ASN A 39 5.32 -14.74 -2.53
C ASN A 39 4.37 -13.80 -1.77
N LEU A 40 3.40 -13.26 -2.50
CA LEU A 40 2.26 -12.57 -1.92
C LEU A 40 1.44 -13.61 -1.14
N ASN A 41 1.30 -13.41 0.16
CA ASN A 41 0.54 -14.31 1.03
C ASN A 41 -0.95 -13.98 0.97
N ASN A 42 -1.28 -12.69 1.01
CA ASN A 42 -2.65 -12.20 0.95
C ASN A 42 -2.70 -10.79 0.32
N TRP A 43 -3.87 -10.40 -0.18
CA TRP A 43 -4.14 -9.02 -0.55
C TRP A 43 -5.60 -8.66 -0.32
N MET A 44 -5.87 -7.38 -0.08
CA MET A 44 -7.23 -6.88 0.08
C MET A 44 -7.36 -5.41 -0.32
N LEU A 45 -8.60 -5.02 -0.63
CA LEU A 45 -8.99 -3.66 -0.91
C LEU A 45 -9.99 -3.21 0.16
N ILE A 46 -9.70 -2.13 0.87
CA ILE A 46 -10.61 -1.48 1.82
C ILE A 46 -10.54 0.03 1.59
N ASN A 47 -11.65 0.71 1.28
CA ASN A 47 -11.71 2.18 1.16
C ASN A 47 -10.57 2.81 0.34
N ASN A 48 -10.35 2.34 -0.91
CA ASN A 48 -9.24 2.74 -1.80
C ASN A 48 -7.81 2.49 -1.29
N ARG A 49 -7.66 1.68 -0.25
CA ARG A 49 -6.38 1.19 0.25
C ARG A 49 -6.19 -0.25 -0.19
N TYR A 50 -5.13 -0.48 -0.94
CA TYR A 50 -4.75 -1.80 -1.44
C TYR A 50 -3.62 -2.33 -0.58
N TYR A 51 -3.92 -3.36 0.21
CA TYR A 51 -2.96 -4.00 1.09
C TYR A 51 -2.42 -5.26 0.42
N PHE A 52 -1.10 -5.40 0.40
CA PHE A 52 -0.39 -6.57 -0.10
C PHE A 52 0.52 -7.11 1.00
N GLU A 53 0.18 -8.29 1.52
CA GLU A 53 0.88 -8.93 2.63
C GLU A 53 1.86 -10.00 2.14
N TYR A 54 3.05 -9.98 2.73
CA TYR A 54 4.14 -10.93 2.51
C TYR A 54 4.59 -11.54 3.83
N ASP A 55 5.48 -12.52 3.74
CA ASP A 55 6.03 -13.22 4.90
C ASP A 55 6.47 -12.29 6.03
N TYR A 56 6.20 -12.74 7.27
CA TYR A 56 6.50 -12.00 8.50
C TYR A 56 5.80 -10.64 8.57
N ASN A 57 4.56 -10.57 8.07
CA ASN A 57 3.67 -9.41 8.10
C ASN A 57 4.33 -8.16 7.51
N GLN A 58 5.12 -8.33 6.44
CA GLN A 58 5.63 -7.20 5.65
C GLN A 58 4.51 -6.76 4.72
N ILE A 59 4.17 -5.47 4.72
CA ILE A 59 2.99 -4.99 3.99
C ILE A 59 3.39 -3.84 3.06
N ILE A 60 2.92 -3.92 1.82
CA ILE A 60 2.86 -2.79 0.90
C ILE A 60 1.41 -2.33 0.87
N LEU A 61 1.16 -1.09 1.26
CA LEU A 61 -0.13 -0.44 1.12
C LEU A 61 -0.04 0.61 0.03
N VAL A 62 -0.91 0.55 -0.97
CA VAL A 62 -1.11 1.64 -1.93
C VAL A 62 -2.39 2.36 -1.57
N TYR A 63 -2.28 3.65 -1.25
CA TYR A 63 -3.43 4.54 -1.08
C TYR A 63 -3.62 5.39 -2.33
N ILE A 64 -4.85 5.36 -2.84
CA ILE A 64 -5.25 6.22 -3.95
C ILE A 64 -6.37 7.14 -3.46
N PRO A 65 -6.13 8.46 -3.43
CA PRO A 65 -7.12 9.40 -2.96
C PRO A 65 -8.36 9.41 -3.85
N PHE A 66 -9.50 9.76 -3.26
CA PHE A 66 -10.71 10.04 -4.01
C PHE A 66 -10.50 11.25 -4.93
N LYS A 67 -11.27 11.33 -6.02
CA LYS A 67 -11.18 12.43 -6.99
C LYS A 67 -11.45 13.81 -6.35
N GLU A 68 -12.20 13.85 -5.24
CA GLU A 68 -12.53 15.08 -4.52
C GLU A 68 -11.39 15.55 -3.59
N GLU A 69 -10.38 14.71 -3.34
CA GLU A 69 -9.17 15.07 -2.58
C GLU A 69 -8.13 15.69 -3.52
N ASP A 70 -8.51 16.79 -4.20
CA ASP A 70 -7.67 17.57 -5.13
C ASP A 70 -6.41 18.13 -4.43
N LYS A 71 -5.45 17.25 -4.19
CA LYS A 71 -4.09 17.58 -3.75
C LYS A 71 -3.20 17.72 -4.97
N ASN A 72 -2.39 18.77 -4.99
CA ASN A 72 -1.37 18.93 -6.01
C ASN A 72 -0.31 17.83 -5.90
N GLU A 73 0.05 17.24 -7.04
CA GLU A 73 1.14 16.28 -7.13
C GLU A 73 2.47 17.00 -7.07
N GLY A 74 3.30 16.64 -6.09
CA GLY A 74 4.67 17.11 -5.92
C GLY A 74 5.70 16.13 -6.50
N VAL A 75 6.94 16.29 -6.05
CA VAL A 75 8.02 15.34 -6.37
C VAL A 75 7.91 14.14 -5.45
N TRP A 76 8.05 12.94 -6.02
CA TRP A 76 8.10 11.70 -5.25
C TRP A 76 9.29 11.69 -4.29
N GLN A 77 9.01 11.40 -3.02
CA GLN A 77 10.00 11.33 -1.96
C GLN A 77 9.74 10.16 -1.03
N VAL A 78 10.78 9.75 -0.29
CA VAL A 78 10.68 8.74 0.75
C VAL A 78 10.78 9.43 2.10
N VAL A 79 9.79 9.20 2.95
CA VAL A 79 9.73 9.76 4.31
C VAL A 79 9.57 8.64 5.33
N ASP A 80 9.99 8.90 6.57
CA ASP A 80 9.70 8.01 7.70
C ASP A 80 8.21 8.01 8.02
N LEU A 81 7.66 6.81 8.25
CA LEU A 81 6.31 6.70 8.78
C LEU A 81 6.38 6.84 10.30
N GLU A 82 5.90 7.97 10.80
CA GLU A 82 5.78 8.25 12.23
C GLU A 82 4.89 7.21 12.91
N GLU A 83 5.29 6.76 14.10
CA GLU A 83 4.59 5.69 14.83
C GLU A 83 3.11 6.02 15.07
N GLU A 84 2.81 7.28 15.37
CA GLU A 84 1.44 7.78 15.59
C GLU A 84 0.55 7.68 14.34
N LYS A 85 1.14 7.68 13.13
CA LYS A 85 0.42 7.56 11.86
C LYS A 85 0.21 6.11 11.43
N ILE A 86 0.94 5.14 12.00
CA ILE A 86 0.81 3.72 11.62
C ILE A 86 -0.63 3.25 11.79
N PHE A 87 -1.26 3.61 12.92
CA PHE A 87 -2.61 3.18 13.22
C PHE A 87 -3.61 3.68 12.16
N SER A 88 -3.46 4.91 11.64
CA SER A 88 -4.41 5.46 10.65
C SER A 88 -4.36 4.74 9.29
N TYR A 89 -3.22 4.14 8.93
CA TYR A 89 -3.06 3.33 7.72
C TYR A 89 -3.49 1.87 7.92
N MET A 90 -3.23 1.32 9.11
CA MET A 90 -3.34 -0.12 9.35
C MET A 90 -4.61 -0.55 10.09
N TYR A 91 -5.35 0.38 10.70
CA TYR A 91 -6.52 0.08 11.53
C TYR A 91 -7.55 -0.79 10.80
N ASP A 92 -7.98 -0.37 9.61
CA ASP A 92 -9.00 -1.09 8.84
C ASP A 92 -8.53 -2.51 8.49
N TYR A 93 -7.29 -2.65 8.04
CA TYR A 93 -6.67 -3.94 7.73
C TYR A 93 -6.60 -4.88 8.93
N TRP A 94 -6.15 -4.37 10.08
CA TRP A 94 -6.07 -5.15 11.32
C TRP A 94 -7.45 -5.56 11.85
N SER A 95 -8.44 -4.68 11.72
CA SER A 95 -9.83 -4.97 12.05
C SER A 95 -10.37 -6.12 11.21
N GLU A 96 -10.20 -6.05 9.89
CA GLU A 96 -10.65 -7.10 8.96
C GLU A 96 -9.93 -8.44 9.17
N MET A 97 -8.62 -8.40 9.35
CA MET A 97 -7.82 -9.60 9.63
C MET A 97 -8.05 -10.18 11.02
N LYS A 98 -8.85 -9.51 11.88
CA LYS A 98 -9.05 -9.83 13.29
C LYS A 98 -7.71 -10.00 14.03
N TYR A 99 -6.72 -9.23 13.59
CA TYR A 99 -5.34 -9.32 14.02
C TYR A 99 -4.89 -7.93 14.45
N ASN A 100 -4.92 -7.66 15.76
CA ASN A 100 -4.39 -6.42 16.30
C ASN A 100 -2.98 -6.68 16.82
N ASP A 101 -1.99 -6.49 15.94
CA ASP A 101 -0.60 -6.68 16.31
C ASP A 101 0.11 -5.35 16.52
N ASN A 102 -0.35 -4.64 17.55
CA ASN A 102 0.43 -3.60 18.23
C ASN A 102 1.87 -4.07 18.60
N ARG A 103 2.17 -5.39 18.55
CA ARG A 103 3.51 -5.95 18.81
C ARG A 103 4.46 -5.88 17.60
N LEU A 104 3.98 -5.66 16.37
CA LEU A 104 4.88 -5.46 15.21
C LEU A 104 5.66 -4.16 15.31
N ASN A 105 5.09 -3.14 15.95
CA ASN A 105 5.72 -1.83 16.10
C ASN A 105 6.80 -1.82 17.21
N THR A 106 6.67 -2.66 18.24
CA THR A 106 7.37 -2.42 19.52
C THR A 106 8.62 -3.27 19.79
N LEU A 107 8.97 -4.27 18.96
CA LEU A 107 9.99 -5.26 19.38
C LEU A 107 11.05 -5.68 18.34
N ASN A 108 11.07 -5.13 17.12
CA ASN A 108 12.07 -5.54 16.12
C ASN A 108 12.90 -4.36 15.59
N LEU A 109 14.08 -4.16 16.17
CA LEU A 109 15.09 -3.14 15.78
C LEU A 109 15.59 -3.23 14.33
N LYS A 110 15.20 -4.25 13.55
CA LYS A 110 15.63 -4.47 12.16
C LYS A 110 14.49 -4.36 11.15
N ARG A 111 13.48 -3.57 11.49
CA ARG A 111 12.29 -3.31 10.68
C ARG A 111 12.20 -1.82 10.40
N VAL A 112 11.68 -1.48 9.22
CA VAL A 112 11.50 -0.10 8.80
C VAL A 112 10.06 0.13 8.34
N ASN A 113 9.55 1.31 8.68
CA ASN A 113 8.26 1.82 8.25
C ASN A 113 8.50 3.09 7.45
N LYS A 114 8.15 3.11 6.17
CA LYS A 114 8.43 4.24 5.27
C LYS A 114 7.22 4.55 4.40
N ILE A 115 7.11 5.78 3.95
CA ILE A 115 6.13 6.20 2.94
C ILE A 115 6.89 6.67 1.69
N TYR A 116 6.51 6.16 0.53
CA TYR A 116 6.87 6.72 -0.75
C TYR A 116 5.68 7.51 -1.29
N THR A 117 5.83 8.82 -1.45
CA THR A 117 4.69 9.72 -1.75
C THR A 117 5.10 10.92 -2.59
N ASN A 118 4.16 11.43 -3.38
CA ASN A 118 4.24 12.75 -4.02
C ASN A 118 3.25 13.77 -3.41
N GLY A 119 2.76 13.53 -2.19
CA GLY A 119 1.77 14.36 -1.49
C GLY A 119 0.31 14.05 -1.84
N LYS A 120 0.04 13.52 -3.04
CA LYS A 120 -1.29 13.05 -3.44
C LYS A 120 -1.44 11.54 -3.27
N TYR A 121 -0.51 10.77 -3.83
CA TYR A 121 -0.48 9.32 -3.71
C TYR A 121 0.49 8.90 -2.63
N GLU A 122 0.14 7.83 -1.91
CA GLU A 122 0.96 7.32 -0.81
C GLU A 122 1.11 5.81 -0.95
N ILE A 123 2.36 5.35 -0.90
CA ILE A 123 2.68 3.93 -0.80
C ILE A 123 3.40 3.70 0.51
N VAL A 124 2.76 2.98 1.42
CA VAL A 124 3.33 2.67 2.73
C VAL A 124 4.02 1.31 2.68
N LEU A 125 5.28 1.30 3.11
CA LEU A 125 6.08 0.13 3.36
C LEU A 125 6.08 -0.12 4.86
N PHE A 126 5.25 -1.06 5.33
CA PHE A 126 5.07 -1.35 6.75
C PHE A 126 5.77 -2.64 7.17
N ASN A 127 6.47 -2.59 8.30
CA ASN A 127 7.17 -3.70 8.94
C ASN A 127 8.15 -4.43 7.98
N VAL A 128 8.72 -3.70 7.03
CA VAL A 128 9.67 -4.25 6.05
C VAL A 128 10.98 -4.58 6.75
N LYS A 129 11.56 -5.76 6.50
CA LYS A 129 12.91 -6.07 7.00
C LYS A 129 13.89 -5.07 6.42
N GLU A 130 14.75 -4.49 7.25
CA GLU A 130 15.74 -3.48 6.81
C GLU A 130 16.58 -3.98 5.63
N LYS A 131 17.04 -5.24 5.67
CA LYS A 131 17.77 -5.89 4.56
C LYS A 131 16.99 -6.00 3.24
N ASN A 132 15.66 -5.95 3.29
CA ASN A 132 14.78 -6.02 2.12
C ASN A 132 14.35 -4.63 1.64
N PHE A 133 14.62 -3.58 2.42
CA PHE A 133 14.05 -2.25 2.22
C PHE A 133 14.34 -1.69 0.83
N HIS A 134 15.61 -1.67 0.39
CA HIS A 134 15.98 -1.14 -0.93
C HIS A 134 15.25 -1.86 -2.06
N ARG A 135 15.14 -3.19 -1.98
CA ARG A 135 14.41 -3.97 -2.97
C ARG A 135 12.92 -3.61 -2.99
N TYR A 136 12.29 -3.47 -1.83
CA TYR A 136 10.88 -3.09 -1.75
C TYR A 136 10.67 -1.66 -2.28
N LEU A 137 11.57 -0.75 -1.94
CA LEU A 137 11.55 0.63 -2.41
C LEU A 137 11.68 0.71 -3.93
N ASP A 138 12.61 -0.03 -4.53
CA ASP A 138 12.78 -0.07 -5.99
C ASP A 138 11.54 -0.63 -6.69
N ILE A 139 10.87 -1.59 -6.07
CA ILE A 139 9.62 -2.14 -6.58
C ILE A 139 8.49 -1.11 -6.51
N VAL A 140 8.28 -0.43 -5.38
CA VAL A 140 7.16 0.53 -5.28
C VAL A 140 7.36 1.78 -6.14
N LYS A 141 8.61 2.12 -6.49
CA LYS A 141 8.92 3.17 -7.48
C LYS A 141 8.43 2.84 -8.90
N THR A 142 8.01 1.60 -9.17
CA THR A 142 7.40 1.23 -10.46
C THR A 142 5.95 1.70 -10.59
N ILE A 143 5.35 2.26 -9.53
CA ILE A 143 3.97 2.75 -9.54
C ILE A 143 3.76 3.70 -10.73
N ARG A 144 2.67 3.45 -11.46
CA ARG A 144 2.13 4.35 -12.48
C ARG A 144 0.71 4.66 -12.10
N VAL A 145 0.38 5.93 -11.98
CA VAL A 145 -0.97 6.38 -11.65
C VAL A 145 -1.45 7.29 -12.77
N ASN A 146 -2.67 7.04 -13.26
CA ASN A 146 -3.29 7.75 -14.39
C ASN A 146 -4.64 8.34 -14.00
#